data_AF-A0A179IDU0-F1
#
_entry.id   AF-A0A179IDU0-F1
#
_cell.length_a   1.000
_cell.length_b   1.000
_cell.length_c   1.000
_cell.angle_alpha   90.00
_cell.angle_beta   90.00
_cell.angle_gamma   90.00
#
_symmetry.space_group_name_H-M   'P 1'
#
loop_
_entity.id
_entity.type
_entity.pdbx_description
1 polymer ?
#
loop_
_entity_poly.entity_id
_entity_poly.type
_entity_poly.pdbx_seq_one_letter_code
_entity_poly.pdbx_strand_id
1 'polypeptide(L)'
;ELGSGTGLLGLAAAALWKTPVTLSDLPAIVPNLQHNVVVNKNAVAAAGGGELRIGCLTWGEEEDATQSDQELFGEPYQFPVVLAADSLYNDNHPGLLASAISRNLALGSEARALVMSPKRDGTTLKLIEEFKQVMMDLEPPLFCEEEDEFAGDDDWAAQEEDDEEEDDEEEDDEEDQGEANDGNVRCWLGVFSRGGSPLTIEED
;
A
#
# COMPACT_ATOMS: atom_id res chain seq x y z
N GLU A 1 6.32 6.46 -0.95
CA GLU A 1 5.14 5.63 -1.25
C GLU A 1 5.55 4.58 -2.29
N LEU A 2 5.24 3.32 -2.02
CA LEU A 2 5.47 2.19 -2.90
C LEU A 2 4.17 1.93 -3.67
N GLY A 3 4.26 1.71 -4.99
CA GLY A 3 3.09 1.37 -5.81
C GLY A 3 2.07 2.50 -5.83
N SER A 4 2.53 3.72 -6.12
CA SER A 4 1.76 4.94 -5.90
C SER A 4 0.57 5.08 -6.85
N GLY A 5 0.55 4.34 -7.97
CA GLY A 5 -0.48 4.41 -8.99
C GLY A 5 -0.69 5.83 -9.51
N THR A 6 -1.80 6.44 -9.10
CA THR A 6 -2.12 7.84 -9.43
C THR A 6 -1.32 8.87 -8.63
N GLY A 7 -0.77 8.48 -7.48
CA GLY A 7 -0.01 9.32 -6.56
C GLY A 7 -0.86 10.05 -5.51
N LEU A 8 -2.16 9.74 -5.40
CA LEU A 8 -3.08 10.45 -4.53
C LEU A 8 -2.63 10.43 -3.06
N LEU A 9 -2.26 9.26 -2.53
CA LEU A 9 -1.86 9.10 -1.14
C LEU A 9 -0.59 9.92 -0.84
N GLY A 10 0.46 9.81 -1.64
CA GLY A 10 1.69 10.54 -1.39
C GLY A 10 1.59 12.05 -1.67
N LEU A 11 0.74 12.47 -2.62
CA LEU A 11 0.37 13.89 -2.78
C LEU A 11 -0.31 14.43 -1.51
N ALA A 12 -1.28 13.68 -0.97
CA ALA A 12 -1.96 14.04 0.26
C ALA A 12 -0.99 14.06 1.45
N ALA A 13 -0.12 13.05 1.58
CA ALA A 13 0.92 13.00 2.61
C ALA A 13 1.85 14.21 2.54
N ALA A 14 2.32 14.59 1.34
CA ALA A 14 3.18 15.76 1.16
C ALA A 14 2.47 17.06 1.58
N ALA A 15 1.18 17.21 1.26
CA ALA A 15 0.38 18.38 1.60
C ALA A 15 0.04 18.46 3.11
N LEU A 16 -0.37 17.34 3.70
CA LEU A 16 -0.84 17.28 5.09
C LEU A 16 0.32 17.26 6.09
N TRP A 17 1.34 16.44 5.83
CA TRP A 17 2.49 16.30 6.72
C TRP A 17 3.58 17.33 6.45
N LYS A 18 3.48 18.08 5.33
CA LYS A 18 4.41 19.16 4.97
C LYS A 18 5.86 18.70 4.93
N THR A 19 6.06 17.48 4.45
CA THR A 19 7.35 16.81 4.38
C THR A 19 7.64 16.39 2.95
N PRO A 20 8.92 16.29 2.53
CA PRO A 20 9.26 15.70 1.26
C PRO A 20 8.72 14.27 1.14
N VAL A 21 8.20 13.92 -0.03
CA VAL A 21 7.68 12.59 -0.34
C VAL A 21 8.28 12.10 -1.65
N THR A 22 8.84 10.89 -1.60
CA THR A 22 9.25 10.15 -2.80
C THR A 22 8.13 9.18 -3.18
N LEU A 23 7.63 9.30 -4.40
CA LEU A 23 6.61 8.46 -5.02
C LEU A 23 7.30 7.45 -5.94
N SER A 24 6.81 6.22 -5.97
CA SER A 24 7.39 5.17 -6.78
C SER A 24 6.35 4.24 -7.36
N ASP A 25 6.63 3.76 -8.57
CA ASP A 25 5.84 2.76 -9.27
C ASP A 25 6.68 2.07 -10.36
N LEU A 26 6.08 1.12 -11.06
CA LEU A 26 6.67 0.47 -12.23
C LEU A 26 6.96 1.47 -13.35
N PRO A 27 7.98 1.23 -14.20
CA PRO A 27 8.35 2.12 -15.30
C PRO A 27 7.18 2.51 -16.23
N ALA A 28 6.22 1.61 -16.42
CA ALA A 28 5.05 1.87 -17.26
C ALA A 28 4.04 2.85 -16.63
N ILE A 29 4.00 2.95 -15.30
CA ILE A 29 3.06 3.78 -14.54
C ILE A 29 3.64 5.18 -14.27
N VAL A 30 4.96 5.27 -14.10
CA VAL A 30 5.69 6.51 -13.79
C VAL A 30 5.29 7.71 -14.68
N PRO A 31 5.11 7.60 -16.02
CA PRO A 31 4.71 8.75 -16.82
C PRO A 31 3.36 9.37 -16.40
N ASN A 32 2.38 8.54 -16.04
CA ASN A 32 1.08 9.01 -15.57
C ASN A 32 1.18 9.61 -14.15
N LEU A 33 1.95 8.96 -13.27
CA LEU A 33 2.24 9.47 -11.93
C LEU A 33 2.92 10.85 -11.99
N GLN A 34 3.90 11.03 -12.89
CA GLN A 34 4.55 12.32 -13.15
C GLN A 34 3.57 13.38 -13.63
N HIS A 35 2.67 13.03 -14.56
CA HIS A 35 1.62 13.94 -15.00
C HIS A 35 0.75 14.41 -13.82
N ASN A 36 0.26 13.47 -12.99
CA ASN A 36 -0.59 13.77 -11.84
C ASN A 36 0.11 14.66 -10.82
N VAL A 37 1.39 14.43 -10.55
CA VAL A 37 2.16 15.32 -9.66
C VAL A 37 2.30 16.71 -10.26
N VAL A 38 2.59 16.83 -11.56
CA VAL A 38 2.76 18.14 -12.21
C VAL A 38 1.48 18.97 -12.17
N VAL A 39 0.32 18.37 -12.41
CA VAL A 39 -0.96 19.10 -12.38
C VAL A 39 -1.38 19.48 -10.96
N ASN A 40 -0.98 18.71 -9.94
CA ASN A 40 -1.33 18.96 -8.54
C ASN A 40 -0.28 19.72 -7.72
N LYS A 41 0.93 19.93 -8.24
CA LYS A 41 2.04 20.57 -7.49
C LYS A 41 1.69 21.92 -6.87
N ASN A 42 0.86 22.71 -7.56
CA ASN A 42 0.44 24.02 -7.06
C ASN A 42 -0.52 23.90 -5.87
N ALA A 43 -1.38 22.88 -5.86
CA ALA A 43 -2.27 22.62 -4.74
C ALA A 43 -1.47 22.16 -3.51
N VAL A 44 -0.51 21.25 -3.70
CA VAL A 44 0.41 20.81 -2.63
C VAL A 44 1.22 22.00 -2.09
N ALA A 45 1.77 22.84 -2.97
CA ALA A 45 2.52 24.03 -2.57
C ALA A 45 1.63 25.06 -1.83
N ALA A 46 0.37 25.25 -2.27
CA ALA A 46 -0.57 26.15 -1.61
C ALA A 46 -0.94 25.68 -0.19
N ALA A 47 -0.93 24.37 0.07
CA ALA A 47 -1.07 23.79 1.41
C ALA A 47 0.19 23.95 2.28
N GLY A 48 1.29 24.47 1.73
CA GLY A 48 2.61 24.49 2.37
C GLY A 48 3.25 23.11 2.42
N GLY A 49 2.91 22.24 1.47
CA GLY A 49 3.39 20.87 1.38
C GLY A 49 4.87 20.77 1.02
N GLY A 50 5.42 19.57 1.18
CA GLY A 50 6.83 19.30 0.88
C GLY A 50 7.13 19.03 -0.60
N GLU A 51 8.42 18.82 -0.88
CA GLU A 51 8.92 18.45 -2.21
C GLU A 51 8.40 17.07 -2.63
N LEU A 52 8.06 16.90 -3.90
CA LEU A 52 7.66 15.62 -4.48
C LEU A 52 8.75 15.14 -5.43
N ARG A 53 9.25 13.93 -5.18
CA ARG A 53 10.18 13.23 -6.07
C ARG A 53 9.53 11.97 -6.61
N ILE A 54 9.88 11.59 -7.83
CA ILE A 54 9.22 10.48 -8.52
C ILE A 54 10.31 9.68 -9.21
N GLY A 55 10.35 8.38 -8.92
CA GLY A 55 11.27 7.46 -9.56
C GLY A 55 10.60 6.12 -9.83
N CYS A 56 11.12 5.38 -10.79
CA CYS A 56 10.73 4.00 -10.97
C CYS A 56 11.28 3.13 -9.83
N LEU A 57 10.46 2.21 -9.34
CA LEU A 57 10.88 1.17 -8.40
C LEU A 57 10.12 -0.12 -8.71
N THR A 58 10.84 -1.14 -9.13
CA THR A 58 10.33 -2.50 -9.26
C THR A 58 10.69 -3.27 -8.00
N TRP A 59 9.71 -3.90 -7.35
CA TRP A 59 9.93 -4.71 -6.15
C TRP A 59 10.47 -6.09 -6.53
N GLY A 60 11.24 -6.71 -5.64
CA GLY A 60 11.84 -8.02 -5.88
C GLY A 60 13.37 -8.00 -5.88
N GLU A 61 13.97 -9.01 -6.50
CA GLU A 61 15.42 -9.22 -6.50
C GLU A 61 16.18 -8.28 -7.45
N GLU A 62 17.51 -8.26 -7.34
CA GLU A 62 18.40 -7.28 -8.01
C GLU A 62 18.27 -7.24 -9.54
N GLU A 63 17.86 -8.34 -10.19
CA GLU A 63 17.68 -8.36 -11.65
C GLU A 63 16.53 -7.45 -12.12
N ASP A 64 15.43 -7.41 -11.35
CA ASP A 64 14.27 -6.53 -11.58
C ASP A 64 14.56 -5.07 -11.17
N ALA A 65 15.51 -4.88 -10.25
CA ALA A 65 15.95 -3.55 -9.79
C ALA A 65 16.76 -2.78 -10.83
N THR A 66 17.22 -3.41 -11.92
CA THR A 66 17.97 -2.73 -13.01
C THR A 66 17.17 -1.62 -13.69
N GLN A 67 15.84 -1.69 -13.62
CA GLN A 67 14.93 -0.67 -14.13
C GLN A 67 14.52 0.36 -13.07
N SER A 68 15.00 0.23 -11.83
CA SER A 68 14.70 1.15 -10.74
C SER A 68 15.63 2.36 -10.74
N ASP A 69 15.11 3.48 -10.28
CA ASP A 69 15.85 4.73 -10.14
C ASP A 69 16.87 4.60 -9.00
N GLN A 70 18.14 4.38 -9.36
CA GLN A 70 19.22 4.19 -8.39
C GLN A 70 19.58 5.47 -7.64
N GLU A 71 19.26 6.65 -8.20
CA GLU A 71 19.50 7.93 -7.50
C GLU A 71 18.53 8.07 -6.33
N LEU A 72 17.28 7.62 -6.50
CA LEU A 72 16.25 7.70 -5.47
C LEU A 72 16.18 6.47 -4.55
N PHE A 73 16.48 5.26 -5.05
CA PHE A 73 16.26 4.00 -4.32
C PHE A 73 17.49 3.09 -4.23
N GLY A 74 18.66 3.56 -4.66
CA GLY A 74 19.90 2.78 -4.62
C GLY A 74 20.37 2.48 -3.20
N GLU A 75 20.25 3.46 -2.31
CA GLU A 75 20.65 3.34 -0.90
C GLU A 75 19.54 2.66 -0.06
N PRO A 76 19.87 1.61 0.72
CA PRO A 76 18.90 0.96 1.59
C PRO A 76 18.63 1.79 2.85
N TYR A 77 17.50 1.50 3.50
CA TYR A 77 17.11 2.01 4.82
C TYR A 77 17.07 3.54 4.93
N GLN A 78 16.65 4.22 3.86
CA GLN A 78 16.72 5.68 3.76
C GLN A 78 15.46 6.41 4.26
N PHE A 79 14.29 5.73 4.29
CA PHE A 79 13.01 6.40 4.56
C PHE A 79 12.51 6.14 6.00
N PRO A 80 12.26 7.17 6.82
CA PRO A 80 11.68 6.98 8.15
C PRO A 80 10.23 6.49 8.08
N VAL A 81 9.51 6.79 6.99
CA VAL A 81 8.14 6.32 6.77
C VAL A 81 8.03 5.73 5.38
N VAL A 82 7.46 4.52 5.29
CA VAL A 82 7.09 3.88 4.03
C VAL A 82 5.57 3.71 4.01
N LEU A 83 4.95 4.05 2.88
CA LEU A 83 3.51 3.94 2.68
C LEU A 83 3.23 3.02 1.50
N ALA A 84 2.20 2.20 1.60
CA ALA A 84 1.61 1.45 0.49
C ALA A 84 0.09 1.36 0.69
N ALA A 85 -0.67 1.52 -0.39
CA ALA A 85 -2.12 1.36 -0.36
C ALA A 85 -2.54 0.41 -1.48
N ASP A 86 -3.45 -0.50 -1.13
CA ASP A 86 -4.06 -1.49 -2.01
C ASP A 86 -3.03 -2.20 -2.89
N SER A 87 -1.98 -2.77 -2.29
CA SER A 87 -0.85 -3.34 -3.07
C SER A 87 -0.86 -4.87 -3.17
N LEU A 88 -1.83 -5.54 -2.54
CA LEU A 88 -1.90 -6.99 -2.39
C LEU A 88 -2.97 -7.58 -3.33
N TYR A 89 -2.54 -8.00 -4.52
CA TYR A 89 -3.47 -8.44 -5.59
C TYR A 89 -3.32 -9.92 -5.99
N ASN A 90 -2.16 -10.53 -5.71
CA ASN A 90 -1.89 -11.94 -6.01
C ASN A 90 -0.87 -12.52 -5.01
N ASP A 91 -0.67 -13.83 -5.06
CA ASP A 91 0.16 -14.59 -4.11
C ASP A 91 1.65 -14.16 -4.09
N ASN A 92 2.16 -13.43 -5.10
CA ASN A 92 3.54 -12.94 -5.07
C ASN A 92 3.68 -11.61 -4.31
N HIS A 93 2.60 -10.82 -4.21
CA HIS A 93 2.66 -9.46 -3.67
C HIS A 93 3.02 -9.37 -2.19
N PRO A 94 2.59 -10.30 -1.30
CA PRO A 94 3.07 -10.35 0.07
C PRO A 94 4.61 -10.31 0.18
N GLY A 95 5.29 -11.20 -0.55
CA GLY A 95 6.76 -11.27 -0.60
C GLY A 95 7.41 -10.03 -1.20
N LEU A 96 6.91 -9.58 -2.36
CA LEU A 96 7.45 -8.44 -3.08
C LEU A 96 7.32 -7.15 -2.26
N LEU A 97 6.14 -6.87 -1.71
CA LEU A 97 5.91 -5.67 -0.89
C LEU A 97 6.76 -5.69 0.39
N ALA A 98 6.82 -6.84 1.09
CA ALA A 98 7.62 -6.96 2.30
C ALA A 98 9.12 -6.73 2.02
N SER A 99 9.64 -7.26 0.91
CA SER A 99 11.04 -7.03 0.50
C SER A 99 11.31 -5.55 0.21
N ALA A 100 10.39 -4.87 -0.49
CA ALA A 100 10.51 -3.46 -0.81
C ALA A 100 10.43 -2.59 0.45
N ILE A 101 9.52 -2.88 1.38
CA ILE A 101 9.44 -2.19 2.67
C ILE A 101 10.73 -2.41 3.47
N SER A 102 11.19 -3.66 3.60
CA SER A 102 12.40 -3.99 4.36
C SER A 102 13.61 -3.22 3.84
N ARG A 103 13.82 -3.21 2.51
CA ARG A 103 14.94 -2.51 1.89
C ARG A 103 14.87 -0.99 2.08
N ASN A 104 13.68 -0.39 2.04
CA ASN A 104 13.53 1.07 1.99
C ASN A 104 13.32 1.73 3.36
N LEU A 105 12.69 1.03 4.30
CA LEU A 105 12.38 1.57 5.62
C LEU A 105 13.64 1.69 6.48
N ALA A 106 13.86 2.84 7.10
CA ALA A 106 15.00 3.11 7.97
C ALA A 106 15.08 2.14 9.17
N LEU A 107 16.29 1.85 9.63
CA LEU A 107 16.53 0.89 10.73
C LEU A 107 16.17 1.43 12.12
N GLY A 108 15.91 2.73 12.27
CA GLY A 108 15.63 3.36 13.56
C GLY A 108 14.31 2.91 14.21
N SER A 109 14.25 2.96 15.54
CA SER A 109 13.06 2.56 16.33
C SER A 109 11.81 3.38 16.02
N GLU A 110 11.98 4.59 15.48
CA GLU A 110 10.88 5.49 15.09
C GLU A 110 10.39 5.27 13.66
N ALA A 111 11.04 4.38 12.90
CA ALA A 111 10.64 4.14 11.52
C ALA A 111 9.34 3.33 11.46
N ARG A 112 8.43 3.71 10.56
CA ARG A 112 7.12 3.07 10.42
C ARG A 112 6.81 2.74 8.96
N ALA A 113 6.29 1.55 8.70
CA ALA A 113 5.62 1.24 7.45
C ALA A 113 4.12 1.20 7.68
N LEU A 114 3.35 1.90 6.86
CA LEU A 114 1.88 1.88 6.89
C LEU A 114 1.40 1.23 5.61
N VAL A 115 0.61 0.17 5.76
CA VAL A 115 0.05 -0.59 4.64
C VAL A 115 -1.45 -0.66 4.81
N MET A 116 -2.17 -0.23 3.79
CA MET A 116 -3.62 -0.35 3.74
C MET A 116 -4.01 -1.31 2.62
N SER A 117 -4.95 -2.23 2.87
CA SER A 117 -5.45 -3.15 1.85
C SER A 117 -6.96 -3.39 2.02
N PRO A 118 -7.75 -3.42 0.94
CA PRO A 118 -9.16 -3.74 1.02
C PRO A 118 -9.37 -5.22 1.42
N LYS A 119 -10.41 -5.47 2.22
CA LYS A 119 -10.86 -6.79 2.67
C LYS A 119 -12.10 -7.17 1.84
N ARG A 120 -11.90 -7.48 0.56
CA ARG A 120 -12.98 -7.73 -0.40
C ARG A 120 -13.58 -9.12 -0.24
N ASP A 121 -12.73 -10.12 -0.03
CA ASP A 121 -13.06 -11.54 -0.14
C ASP A 121 -12.05 -12.41 0.64
N GLY A 122 -12.23 -13.73 0.61
CA GLY A 122 -11.30 -14.67 1.25
C GLY A 122 -9.86 -14.59 0.71
N THR A 123 -9.70 -14.19 -0.56
CA THR A 123 -8.39 -14.04 -1.21
C THR A 123 -7.61 -12.90 -0.60
N THR A 124 -8.18 -11.70 -0.58
CA THR A 124 -7.56 -10.49 -0.02
C THR A 124 -7.24 -10.66 1.47
N LEU A 125 -8.11 -11.32 2.24
CA LEU A 125 -7.85 -11.67 3.64
C LEU A 125 -6.63 -12.59 3.79
N LYS A 126 -6.52 -13.62 2.94
CA LYS A 126 -5.36 -14.53 2.94
C LYS A 126 -4.07 -13.78 2.60
N LEU A 127 -4.10 -12.89 1.60
CA LEU A 127 -2.93 -12.10 1.20
C LEU A 127 -2.45 -11.16 2.32
N ILE A 128 -3.38 -10.55 3.08
CA ILE A 128 -3.04 -9.71 4.23
C ILE A 128 -2.34 -10.54 5.32
N GLU A 129 -2.88 -11.70 5.66
CA GLU A 129 -2.27 -12.59 6.67
C GLU A 129 -0.92 -13.13 6.23
N GLU A 130 -0.78 -13.51 4.95
CA GLU A 130 0.51 -13.92 4.38
C GLU A 130 1.51 -12.77 4.41
N PHE A 131 1.11 -11.56 4.07
CA PHE A 131 1.96 -10.37 4.14
C PHE A 131 2.46 -10.11 5.56
N LYS A 132 1.57 -10.20 6.57
CA LYS A 132 1.94 -10.06 7.98
C LYS A 132 2.97 -11.12 8.39
N GLN A 133 2.76 -12.37 8.00
CA GLN A 133 3.70 -13.45 8.31
C GLN A 133 5.06 -13.23 7.65
N VAL A 134 5.09 -12.86 6.37
CA VAL A 134 6.34 -12.56 5.65
C VAL A 134 7.08 -11.40 6.32
N MET A 135 6.38 -10.34 6.75
CA MET A 135 6.98 -9.20 7.45
C MET A 135 7.67 -9.61 8.76
N MET A 136 7.08 -10.55 9.51
CA MET A 136 7.71 -11.11 10.72
C MET A 136 8.89 -12.04 10.42
N ASP A 137 8.91 -12.69 9.27
CA ASP A 137 9.98 -13.61 8.87
C ASP A 137 11.19 -12.91 8.22
N LEU A 138 11.13 -11.59 8.04
CA LEU A 138 12.25 -10.76 7.57
C LEU A 138 13.41 -10.75 8.58
N GLU A 139 14.60 -10.40 8.09
CA GLU A 139 15.79 -10.15 8.91
C GLU A 139 16.33 -8.73 8.63
N PRO A 140 16.20 -7.77 9.58
CA PRO A 140 15.46 -7.87 10.83
C PRO A 140 13.92 -7.86 10.61
N PRO A 141 13.15 -8.45 11.54
CA PRO A 141 11.70 -8.57 11.41
C PRO A 141 11.00 -7.21 11.49
N LEU A 142 9.82 -7.12 10.87
CA LEU A 142 8.88 -6.01 11.00
C LEU A 142 7.59 -6.52 11.65
N PHE A 143 7.34 -6.07 12.88
CA PHE A 143 6.15 -6.43 13.65
C PHE A 143 5.00 -5.48 13.34
N CYS A 144 3.79 -6.01 13.27
CA CYS A 144 2.58 -5.20 13.25
C CYS A 144 2.30 -4.68 14.66
N GLU A 145 2.48 -3.39 14.90
CA GLU A 145 2.31 -2.74 16.21
C GLU A 145 0.85 -2.32 16.43
N GLU A 146 0.15 -1.99 15.34
CA GLU A 146 -1.23 -1.49 15.35
C GLU A 146 -1.95 -1.99 14.10
N GLU A 147 -3.20 -2.41 14.29
CA GLU A 147 -4.13 -2.76 13.22
C GLU A 147 -5.44 -2.00 13.43
N ASP A 148 -6.01 -1.50 12.34
CA ASP A 148 -7.33 -0.85 12.34
C ASP A 148 -8.11 -1.23 11.07
N GLU A 149 -9.42 -0.98 11.09
CA GLU A 149 -10.31 -1.21 9.96
C GLU A 149 -11.19 0.02 9.70
N PHE A 150 -11.16 0.50 8.46
CA PHE A 150 -11.95 1.64 8.02
C PHE A 150 -13.01 1.17 7.03
N ALA A 151 -14.24 1.65 7.16
CA ALA A 151 -15.23 1.49 6.10
C ALA A 151 -14.83 2.39 4.92
N GLY A 152 -14.60 1.80 3.75
CA GLY A 152 -14.52 2.52 2.49
C GLY A 152 -15.82 2.36 1.72
N ASP A 153 -16.22 3.40 1.01
CA ASP A 153 -17.24 3.30 -0.03
C ASP A 153 -16.56 2.65 -1.25
N ASP A 154 -17.03 1.48 -1.70
CA ASP A 154 -16.49 0.83 -2.90
C ASP A 154 -17.17 1.41 -4.13
N ASP A 155 -16.71 2.58 -4.56
CA ASP A 155 -17.20 3.26 -5.77
C ASP A 155 -16.86 2.50 -7.09
N TRP A 156 -16.29 1.30 -6.99
CA TRP A 156 -15.84 0.46 -8.12
C TRP A 156 -16.80 -0.66 -8.49
N ALA A 157 -17.91 -0.85 -7.78
CA ALA A 157 -18.95 -1.77 -8.25
C ALA A 157 -19.40 -1.30 -9.64
N ALA A 158 -19.13 -2.13 -10.65
CA ALA A 158 -19.59 -1.89 -12.00
C ALA A 158 -21.09 -1.62 -11.92
N GLN A 159 -21.50 -0.51 -12.53
CA GLN A 159 -22.89 -0.25 -12.82
C GLN A 159 -23.31 -1.39 -13.74
N GLU A 160 -23.88 -2.46 -13.18
CA GLU A 160 -24.58 -3.46 -13.96
C GLU A 160 -25.63 -2.67 -14.73
N GLU A 161 -25.42 -2.59 -16.03
CA GLU A 161 -26.37 -2.00 -16.95
C GLU A 161 -27.66 -2.82 -16.78
N ASP A 162 -28.69 -2.21 -16.19
CA ASP A 162 -30.08 -2.65 -16.26
C ASP A 162 -30.49 -2.64 -17.75
N ASP A 163 -30.02 -3.62 -18.52
CA ASP A 163 -30.63 -4.03 -19.77
C ASP A 163 -31.68 -5.08 -19.40
N GLU A 164 -32.89 -4.58 -19.12
CA GLU A 164 -34.13 -5.35 -19.11
C GLU A 164 -34.31 -6.01 -20.49
N GLU A 165 -33.93 -7.28 -20.65
CA GLU A 165 -34.61 -8.18 -21.58
C GLU A 165 -35.12 -9.41 -20.82
N GLU A 166 -36.46 -9.44 -20.70
CA GLU A 166 -37.27 -10.58 -20.28
C GLU A 166 -36.90 -11.82 -21.11
N ASP A 167 -36.60 -12.95 -20.47
CA ASP A 167 -37.09 -14.26 -20.91
C ASP A 167 -37.00 -15.28 -19.77
N ASP A 168 -38.15 -15.89 -19.48
CA ASP A 168 -38.42 -16.92 -18.49
C ASP A 168 -37.61 -18.21 -18.73
N GLU A 169 -37.10 -18.85 -17.68
CA GLU A 169 -37.32 -20.29 -17.35
C GLU A 169 -36.59 -20.69 -16.05
N GLU A 170 -37.34 -21.32 -15.13
CA GLU A 170 -36.92 -21.81 -13.82
C GLU A 170 -35.98 -23.03 -13.92
N GLU A 171 -34.96 -23.14 -13.06
CA GLU A 171 -34.55 -24.40 -12.42
C GLU A 171 -33.60 -24.19 -11.21
N ASP A 172 -33.68 -25.12 -10.27
CA ASP A 172 -33.39 -25.05 -8.84
C ASP A 172 -31.90 -25.06 -8.37
N ASP A 173 -31.73 -24.59 -7.13
CA ASP A 173 -30.76 -24.98 -6.08
C ASP A 173 -29.25 -24.78 -6.29
N GLU A 174 -28.67 -23.81 -5.56
CA GLU A 174 -27.79 -24.09 -4.41
C GLU A 174 -27.56 -22.80 -3.59
N GLU A 175 -27.88 -22.86 -2.30
CA GLU A 175 -27.67 -21.79 -1.32
C GLU A 175 -26.17 -21.50 -1.11
N ASP A 176 -25.66 -20.42 -1.72
CA ASP A 176 -24.49 -19.73 -1.16
C ASP A 176 -25.00 -18.53 -0.36
N GLN A 177 -25.11 -18.71 0.96
CA GLN A 177 -25.33 -17.62 1.91
C GLN A 177 -24.04 -16.80 2.06
N GLY A 178 -23.60 -16.18 0.96
CA GLY A 178 -22.73 -15.01 1.01
C GLY A 178 -23.62 -13.82 1.33
N GLU A 179 -23.66 -13.41 2.60
CA GLU A 179 -24.28 -12.15 3.00
C GLU A 179 -23.88 -11.05 2.01
N ALA A 180 -24.86 -10.47 1.31
CA ALA A 180 -24.66 -9.30 0.49
C ALA A 180 -24.03 -8.22 1.38
N ASN A 181 -22.73 -8.00 1.22
CA ASN A 181 -22.02 -6.93 1.89
C ASN A 181 -22.71 -5.64 1.44
N ASP A 182 -23.26 -4.92 2.42
CA ASP A 182 -23.91 -3.63 2.30
C ASP A 182 -22.94 -2.58 1.73
N GLY A 183 -22.65 -2.62 0.43
CA GLY A 183 -21.93 -1.64 -0.41
C GLY A 183 -20.50 -1.21 0.02
N ASN A 184 -20.08 -1.52 1.24
CA ASN A 184 -18.96 -0.90 1.91
C ASN A 184 -17.82 -1.90 2.05
N VAL A 185 -16.81 -1.77 1.19
CA VAL A 185 -15.57 -2.53 1.35
C VAL A 185 -14.81 -2.00 2.56
N ARG A 186 -14.56 -2.87 3.53
CA ARG A 186 -13.68 -2.52 4.66
C ARG A 186 -12.23 -2.57 4.22
N CYS A 187 -11.44 -1.60 4.64
CA CYS A 187 -10.01 -1.53 4.41
C CYS A 187 -9.28 -1.80 5.72
N TRP A 188 -8.41 -2.80 5.70
CA TRP A 188 -7.44 -3.06 6.76
C TRP A 188 -6.30 -2.04 6.68
N LEU A 189 -5.86 -1.52 7.82
CA LEU A 189 -4.63 -0.75 7.99
C LEU A 189 -3.71 -1.50 8.96
N GLY A 190 -2.48 -1.76 8.54
CA GLY A 190 -1.42 -2.23 9.42
C GLY A 190 -0.29 -1.21 9.55
N VAL A 191 0.16 -0.97 10.78
CA VAL A 191 1.32 -0.14 11.09
C VAL A 191 2.44 -1.03 11.61
N PHE A 192 3.57 -1.01 10.92
CA PHE A 192 4.70 -1.91 11.16
C PHE A 192 5.94 -1.18 11.63
N SER A 193 6.70 -1.81 12.52
CA SER A 193 7.99 -1.30 13.03
C SER A 193 8.99 -2.44 13.21
N ARG A 194 10.29 -2.14 13.34
CA ARG A 194 11.33 -3.15 13.63
C ARG A 194 11.35 -3.63 15.10
N GLY A 195 10.32 -3.28 15.87
CA GLY A 195 10.27 -3.52 17.29
C GLY A 195 11.11 -2.47 18.02
N GLY A 196 10.45 -1.65 18.81
CA GLY A 196 11.06 -0.63 19.66
C GLY A 196 10.39 -0.63 21.02
N SER A 197 10.64 -1.65 21.84
CA SER A 197 10.67 -1.35 23.28
C SER A 197 11.92 -0.52 23.53
N PRO A 198 11.86 0.64 24.21
CA PRO A 198 13.09 1.22 24.74
C PRO A 198 13.77 0.14 25.57
N LEU A 199 15.09 -0.04 25.43
CA LEU A 199 15.88 -0.86 26.33
C LEU A 199 15.63 -0.38 27.76
N THR A 200 14.70 -1.00 28.46
CA THR A 200 14.63 -0.92 29.92
C THR A 200 15.84 -1.69 30.40
N ILE A 201 16.95 -0.98 30.55
CA ILE A 201 17.97 -1.36 31.51
C ILE A 201 17.32 -1.14 32.88
N GLU A 202 16.60 -2.14 33.38
CA GLU A 202 16.53 -2.32 34.83
C GLU A 202 17.84 -2.96 35.23
N GLU A 203 18.80 -2.12 35.60
CA GLU A 203 19.94 -2.52 36.43
C GLU A 203 19.52 -2.33 37.90
N ASP A 204 19.32 -3.47 38.57
CA ASP A 204 19.33 -3.78 40.03
C ASP A 204 18.77 -2.75 41.05
#